data_AF-A0A8X6N9Y0-F1
#
_entry.id   AF-A0A8X6N9Y0-F1
#
_cell.length_a   1.000
_cell.length_b   1.000
_cell.length_c   1.000
_cell.angle_alpha   90.00
_cell.angle_beta   90.00
_cell.angle_gamma   90.00
#
_symmetry.space_group_name_H-M   'P 1'
#
loop_
_entity.id
_entity.type
_entity.pdbx_description
1 polymer ?
#
loop_
_entity_poly.entity_id
_entity_poly.type
_entity_poly.pdbx_seq_one_letter_code
_entity_poly.pdbx_strand_id
1 'polypeptide(L)'
;KKDSSFKPGAVPENHFHLGRSNYAIVSDFADVARIHLRQYKLDATGSLFPTKSGITLIPSVWLTLVKEFAAIDQAFQDGKVFVVKGCLVLSRTLIENVT
;
A
#
# COMPACT_ATOMS: atom_id res chain seq x y z
N LYS A 1 8.06 16.55 5.96
CA LYS A 1 6.88 17.44 6.08
C LYS A 1 5.75 16.61 6.67
N LYS A 2 5.25 16.95 7.85
CA LYS A 2 4.09 16.32 8.47
C LYS A 2 2.87 16.77 7.66
N ASP A 3 2.11 15.84 7.09
CA ASP A 3 0.98 16.17 6.23
C ASP A 3 -0.09 16.91 7.06
N SER A 4 -0.22 18.22 6.81
CA SER A 4 -1.04 19.16 7.59
C SER A 4 -2.55 18.98 7.36
N SER A 5 -2.97 17.93 6.67
CA SER A 5 -4.37 17.56 6.42
C SER A 5 -4.90 16.48 7.37
N PHE A 6 -4.05 15.95 8.26
CA PHE A 6 -4.45 14.88 9.19
C PHE A 6 -5.36 15.41 10.30
N LYS A 7 -6.66 15.07 10.23
CA LYS A 7 -7.60 15.19 11.36
C LYS A 7 -7.68 13.83 12.06
N PRO A 8 -7.22 13.70 13.32
CA PRO A 8 -7.18 12.42 14.05
C PRO A 8 -8.52 11.67 14.16
N GLY A 9 -9.66 12.36 13.99
CA GLY A 9 -11.00 11.77 14.04
C GLY A 9 -11.64 11.44 12.69
N ALA A 10 -10.96 11.67 11.56
CA ALA A 10 -11.50 11.40 10.21
C ALA A 10 -11.00 10.07 9.62
N VAL A 11 -10.05 9.41 10.27
CA VAL A 11 -9.45 8.15 9.82
C VAL A 11 -10.26 7.00 10.43
N PRO A 12 -10.93 6.17 9.62
CA PRO A 12 -11.69 5.05 10.15
C PRO A 12 -10.79 4.06 10.90
N GLU A 13 -11.39 3.29 11.80
CA GLU A 13 -10.71 2.22 12.50
C GLU A 13 -10.00 1.27 11.51
N ASN A 14 -8.88 0.67 11.92
CA ASN A 14 -8.06 -0.23 11.10
C ASN A 14 -7.32 0.39 9.88
N HIS A 15 -7.21 1.72 9.80
CA HIS A 15 -6.39 2.41 8.81
C HIS A 15 -5.02 2.80 9.40
N PHE A 16 -3.97 2.10 8.98
CA PHE A 16 -2.59 2.38 9.37
C PHE A 16 -1.95 3.35 8.39
N HIS A 17 -1.57 4.54 8.83
CA HIS A 17 -0.97 5.58 7.97
C HIS A 17 0.43 5.17 7.51
N LEU A 18 0.68 5.23 6.20
CA LEU A 18 1.97 4.92 5.57
C LEU A 18 2.75 6.16 5.09
N GLY A 19 2.25 7.36 5.42
CA GLY A 19 2.76 8.63 4.90
C GLY A 19 1.92 9.22 3.75
N ARG A 20 1.84 10.56 3.67
CA ARG A 20 1.00 11.29 2.71
C ARG A 20 -0.46 10.88 2.84
N SER A 21 -1.08 10.47 1.75
CA SER A 21 -2.46 9.99 1.72
C SER A 21 -2.53 8.46 1.57
N ASN A 22 -1.49 7.72 1.95
CA ASN A 22 -1.46 6.26 1.80
C ASN A 22 -1.75 5.55 3.13
N TYR A 23 -2.52 4.47 3.05
CA TYR A 23 -2.95 3.69 4.21
C TYR A 23 -2.82 2.19 3.93
N ALA A 24 -2.46 1.43 4.96
CA ALA A 24 -2.62 -0.01 5.04
C ALA A 24 -3.90 -0.34 5.82
N ILE A 25 -4.74 -1.23 5.30
CA ILE A 25 -6.03 -1.60 5.91
C ILE A 25 -6.22 -3.10 5.80
N VAL A 26 -6.67 -3.73 6.88
CA VAL A 26 -7.17 -5.11 6.85
C VAL A 26 -8.70 -5.06 6.78
N SER A 27 -9.28 -5.68 5.75
CA SER A 27 -10.73 -5.84 5.60
C SER A 27 -11.10 -7.31 5.57
N ASP A 28 -12.24 -7.66 6.14
CA ASP A 28 -12.85 -8.99 6.12
C ASP A 28 -14.04 -9.08 5.14
N PHE A 29 -14.16 -8.13 4.20
CA PHE A 29 -15.29 -8.07 3.27
C PHE A 29 -15.56 -9.40 2.56
N ALA A 30 -16.82 -9.83 2.64
CA ALA A 30 -17.32 -11.12 2.15
C ALA A 30 -16.57 -12.33 2.75
N ASP A 31 -16.30 -12.28 4.06
CA ASP A 31 -15.64 -13.33 4.86
C ASP A 31 -14.23 -13.68 4.38
N VAL A 32 -13.59 -12.78 3.62
CA VAL A 32 -12.24 -12.99 3.08
C VAL A 32 -11.34 -11.85 3.53
N ALA A 33 -10.38 -12.17 4.40
CA ALA A 33 -9.34 -11.25 4.83
C ALA A 33 -8.51 -10.76 3.64
N ARG A 34 -8.42 -9.44 3.49
CA ARG A 34 -7.63 -8.74 2.47
C ARG A 34 -6.86 -7.60 3.10
N ILE A 35 -5.65 -7.39 2.62
CA ILE A 35 -4.78 -6.30 3.05
C ILE A 35 -4.70 -5.30 1.89
N HIS A 36 -5.20 -4.08 2.11
CA HIS A 36 -5.17 -3.01 1.12
C HIS A 36 -4.02 -2.07 1.43
N LEU A 37 -3.14 -1.83 0.46
CA LEU A 37 -2.16 -0.75 0.48
C LEU A 37 -2.62 0.29 -0.54
N ARG A 38 -3.23 1.38 -0.09
CA ARG A 38 -4.02 2.24 -0.99
C ARG A 38 -3.89 3.71 -0.68
N GLN A 39 -3.86 4.51 -1.74
CA GLN A 39 -3.96 5.96 -1.65
C GLN A 39 -5.43 6.35 -1.47
N TYR A 40 -5.66 7.29 -0.56
CA TYR A 40 -6.95 7.89 -0.26
C TYR A 40 -6.96 9.36 -0.70
N LYS A 41 -8.16 9.89 -0.89
CA LYS A 41 -8.41 11.32 -1.07
C LYS A 41 -9.48 11.77 -0.08
N LEU A 42 -9.42 13.05 0.25
CA LEU A 42 -10.51 13.70 0.98
C LEU A 42 -11.56 14.16 -0.04
N ASP A 43 -12.83 13.97 0.28
CA ASP A 43 -13.92 14.63 -0.44
C ASP A 43 -14.13 16.07 0.07
N ALA A 44 -15.15 16.75 -0.46
CA ALA A 44 -15.51 18.10 -0.03
C ALA A 44 -15.96 18.19 1.44
N THR A 45 -16.39 17.06 2.05
CA THR A 45 -16.82 16.98 3.45
C THR A 45 -15.66 16.70 4.40
N GLY A 46 -14.47 16.38 3.87
CA GLY A 46 -13.31 15.96 4.65
C GLY A 46 -13.31 14.47 5.02
N SER A 47 -14.16 13.68 4.39
CA SER A 47 -14.22 12.22 4.53
C SER A 47 -13.19 11.54 3.64
N LEU A 48 -12.55 10.49 4.14
CA LEU A 48 -11.54 9.73 3.41
C LEU A 48 -12.19 8.70 2.47
N PHE A 49 -11.83 8.75 1.18
CA PHE A 49 -12.27 7.79 0.16
C PHE A 49 -11.09 7.08 -0.49
N PRO A 50 -11.14 5.75 -0.68
CA PRO A 50 -10.10 5.01 -1.39
C PRO A 50 -10.07 5.43 -2.86
N THR A 51 -8.88 5.58 -3.43
CA THR A 51 -8.68 5.80 -4.86
C THR A 51 -8.40 4.48 -5.59
N LYS A 52 -8.34 4.50 -6.92
CA LYS A 52 -7.88 3.34 -7.70
C LYS A 52 -6.37 3.07 -7.55
N SER A 53 -5.59 4.05 -7.09
CA SER A 53 -4.15 3.90 -6.85
C SER A 53 -3.89 3.10 -5.58
N GLY A 54 -3.39 1.87 -5.75
CA GLY A 54 -3.12 0.95 -4.67
C GLY A 54 -3.30 -0.51 -5.08
N ILE A 55 -2.93 -1.42 -4.18
CA ILE A 55 -3.02 -2.86 -4.38
C ILE A 55 -3.78 -3.51 -3.23
N THR A 56 -4.43 -4.64 -3.53
CA THR A 56 -5.08 -5.49 -2.54
C THR A 56 -4.39 -6.85 -2.56
N LEU A 57 -3.98 -7.29 -1.38
CA LEU A 57 -3.20 -8.51 -1.17
C LEU A 57 -4.01 -9.50 -0.34
N ILE A 58 -3.82 -10.79 -0.64
CA ILE A 58 -4.26 -11.86 0.26
C ILE A 58 -3.20 -12.09 1.35
N PRO A 59 -3.57 -12.67 2.51
CA PRO A 59 -2.64 -12.86 3.64
C PRO A 59 -1.36 -13.60 3.29
N SER A 60 -1.44 -14.62 2.43
CA SER A 60 -0.26 -15.40 2.01
C SER A 60 0.74 -14.58 1.19
N VAL A 61 0.26 -13.65 0.35
CA VAL A 61 1.12 -12.73 -0.41
C VAL A 61 1.71 -11.68 0.50
N TRP A 62 0.92 -11.11 1.42
CA TRP A 62 1.41 -10.17 2.44
C TRP A 62 2.52 -10.79 3.30
N LEU A 63 2.31 -12.00 3.82
CA LEU A 63 3.33 -12.71 4.61
C LEU A 63 4.62 -12.94 3.82
N THR A 64 4.50 -13.22 2.51
CA THR A 64 5.67 -13.35 1.65
C THR A 64 6.38 -12.02 1.50
N LEU A 65 5.64 -10.95 1.18
CA LEU A 65 6.18 -9.60 1.05
C LEU A 65 6.97 -9.17 2.29
N VAL A 66 6.42 -9.40 3.49
CA VAL A 66 7.08 -9.06 4.76
C VAL A 66 8.40 -9.82 4.95
N LYS A 67 8.45 -11.10 4.58
CA LYS A 67 9.68 -11.91 4.66
C LYS A 67 10.78 -11.43 3.73
N GLU A 68 10.41 -10.82 2.61
CA GLU A 68 11.34 -10.34 1.59
C GLU A 68 11.82 -8.91 1.84
N PHE A 69 11.37 -8.20 2.88
CA PHE A 69 11.71 -6.78 3.09
C PHE A 69 13.23 -6.49 3.10
N ALA A 70 14.03 -7.32 3.77
CA ALA A 70 15.47 -7.14 3.77
C ALA A 70 16.09 -7.31 2.36
N ALA A 71 15.60 -8.28 1.59
CA ALA A 71 16.05 -8.51 0.22
C ALA A 71 15.58 -7.40 -0.73
N ILE A 72 14.37 -6.88 -0.53
CA ILE A 72 13.82 -5.74 -1.26
C ILE A 72 14.66 -4.49 -1.01
N ASP A 73 14.99 -4.20 0.25
CA ASP A 73 15.81 -3.04 0.62
C ASP A 73 17.19 -3.10 -0.05
N GLN A 74 17.82 -4.28 -0.03
CA GLN A 74 19.10 -4.49 -0.72
C GLN A 74 18.97 -4.36 -2.24
N ALA A 75 17.98 -5.02 -2.86
CA ALA A 75 17.75 -4.94 -4.30
C ALA A 75 17.52 -3.50 -4.76
N PHE A 76 16.77 -2.74 -3.96
CA PHE A 76 16.56 -1.33 -4.19
C PHE A 76 17.87 -0.55 -4.11
N GLN A 77 18.73 -0.79 -3.12
CA GLN A 77 20.07 -0.16 -3.02
C GLN A 77 20.91 -0.42 -4.26
N ASP A 78 20.81 -1.63 -4.80
CA ASP A 78 21.49 -2.04 -6.03
C ASP A 78 20.83 -1.51 -7.32
N GLY A 79 19.72 -0.78 -7.23
CA GLY A 79 18.97 -0.28 -8.40
C GLY A 79 18.21 -1.37 -9.17
N LYS A 80 17.92 -2.51 -8.54
CA LYS A 80 17.25 -3.66 -9.15
C LYS A 80 15.74 -3.66 -8.89
N VAL A 81 15.01 -4.30 -9.80
CA VAL A 81 13.59 -4.64 -9.65
C VAL A 81 13.47 -5.93 -8.83
N PHE A 82 12.48 -6.00 -7.93
CA PHE A 82 12.22 -7.19 -7.11
C PHE A 82 10.87 -7.81 -7.48
N VAL A 83 10.80 -9.13 -7.63
CA VAL A 83 9.57 -9.84 -7.99
C VAL A 83 9.17 -10.82 -6.89
N VAL A 84 8.08 -10.54 -6.19
CA VAL A 84 7.53 -11.42 -5.15
C VAL A 84 6.70 -12.52 -5.80
N LYS A 85 7.17 -13.77 -5.73
CA LYS A 85 6.45 -14.98 -6.21
C LYS A 85 5.93 -14.91 -7.65
N GLY A 86 6.56 -14.11 -8.51
CA GLY A 86 6.12 -13.92 -9.90
C GLY A 86 4.82 -13.13 -10.07
N CYS A 87 4.23 -12.57 -9.00
CA CYS A 87 2.92 -11.91 -9.05
C CYS A 87 2.94 -10.44 -8.67
N LEU A 88 3.99 -9.96 -8.01
CA LEU A 88 4.13 -8.56 -7.60
C LEU A 88 5.52 -8.06 -7.94
N VAL A 89 5.58 -7.06 -8.82
CA VAL A 89 6.81 -6.38 -9.22
C VAL A 89 6.97 -5.10 -8.42
N LEU A 90 8.11 -4.95 -7.76
CA LEU A 90 8.48 -3.79 -6.96
C LEU A 90 9.69 -3.11 -7.60
N SER A 91 9.57 -1.80 -7.83
CA SER A 91 10.64 -0.98 -8.40
C SER A 91 10.70 0.37 -7.70
N ARG A 92 11.90 0.94 -7.59
CA ARG A 92 12.08 2.34 -7.18
C ARG A 92 11.71 3.34 -8.27
N THR A 93 11.86 2.94 -9.53
CA THR A 93 11.53 3.76 -10.69
C THR A 93 10.18 3.35 -11.24
N LEU A 94 9.47 4.31 -11.85
CA LEU A 94 8.30 4.01 -12.65
C LEU A 94 8.69 3.00 -13.73
N ILE A 95 8.06 1.83 -13.69
CA ILE A 95 8.07 0.91 -14.83
C ILE A 95 7.01 1.47 -15.76
N GLU A 96 7.43 2.22 -16.77
CA GLU A 96 6.55 2.54 -17.90
C GLU A 96 6.17 1.21 -18.56
N ASN A 97 4.88 1.01 -18.83
CA ASN A 97 4.33 -0.26 -19.29
C ASN A 97 5.19 -0.85 -20.41
N VAL A 98 5.71 -2.06 -20.19
CA VAL A 98 6.19 -2.90 -21.30
C VAL A 98 4.95 -3.31 -22.07
N THR A 99 4.66 -2.58 -23.13
CA THR A 99 3.61 -2.90 -24.12
C THR A 99 3.81 -4.27 -24.72
#